data_AF-A0A813LN74-F1
#
_entry.id   AF-A0A813LN74-F1
#
_cell.length_a   1.000
_cell.length_b   1.000
_cell.length_c   1.000
_cell.angle_alpha   90.00
_cell.angle_beta   90.00
_cell.angle_gamma   90.00
#
_symmetry.space_group_name_H-M   'P 1'
#
loop_
_entity.id
_entity.type
_entity.pdbx_description
1 polymer ?
#
loop_
_entity_poly.entity_id
_entity_poly.type
_entity_poly.pdbx_seq_one_letter_code
_entity_poly.pdbx_strand_id
1 'polypeptide(L)'
;VDDSTPIITCVHDCQVVTKNLPPAGMELMKHDVPVDIIVTPTRVIIVNPEKRYPKPTGIYWELLSKEKFDQIKVLQNLKKDIEKKTGQMIEIGTEVEALPPLAKRGQGGKGGRGSDLNRKR
;
A
#
# COMPACT_ATOMS: atom_id res chain seq x y z
N VAL A 1 7.55 -7.04 -15.18
CA VAL A 1 6.95 -5.75 -14.80
C VAL A 1 8.11 -4.82 -14.54
N ASP A 2 8.12 -3.67 -15.21
CA ASP A 2 9.20 -2.69 -15.21
C ASP A 2 8.59 -1.27 -15.14
N ASP A 3 9.43 -0.24 -15.14
CA ASP A 3 8.99 1.16 -14.99
C ASP A 3 8.11 1.65 -16.16
N SER A 4 8.16 0.98 -17.30
CA SER A 4 7.31 1.27 -18.46
C SER A 4 5.91 0.66 -18.35
N THR A 5 5.69 -0.21 -17.36
CA THR A 5 4.38 -0.84 -17.16
C THR A 5 3.34 0.21 -16.72
N PRO A 6 2.23 0.38 -17.49
CA PRO A 6 1.23 1.39 -17.18
C PRO A 6 0.37 1.01 -15.97
N ILE A 7 0.05 2.01 -15.15
CA ILE A 7 -0.82 1.86 -13.99
C ILE A 7 -2.18 2.47 -14.32
N ILE A 8 -3.22 1.64 -14.32
CA ILE A 8 -4.58 2.02 -14.70
C ILE A 8 -5.50 1.81 -13.51
N THR A 9 -6.37 2.79 -13.24
CA THR A 9 -7.43 2.67 -12.25
C THR A 9 -8.80 2.91 -12.87
N CYS A 10 -9.83 2.25 -12.33
CA CYS A 10 -11.23 2.46 -12.71
C CYS A 10 -11.99 3.05 -11.52
N VAL A 11 -12.62 4.21 -11.73
CA VAL A 11 -13.34 4.96 -10.69
C VAL A 11 -14.64 5.53 -11.25
N HIS A 12 -15.56 5.96 -10.39
CA HIS A 12 -16.74 6.70 -10.81
C HIS A 12 -16.38 8.15 -11.18
N ASP A 13 -17.19 8.77 -12.04
CA ASP A 13 -16.98 10.16 -12.47
C ASP A 13 -16.91 11.15 -11.30
N CYS A 14 -17.66 10.90 -10.21
CA CYS A 14 -17.66 11.74 -9.01
C CYS A 14 -16.37 11.65 -8.17
N GLN A 15 -15.54 10.64 -8.38
CA GLN A 15 -14.25 10.49 -7.69
C GLN A 15 -13.13 11.28 -8.40
N VAL A 16 -13.38 11.76 -9.62
CA VAL A 16 -12.41 12.57 -10.38
C VAL A 16 -12.61 14.05 -10.06
N VAL A 17 -11.75 14.57 -9.20
CA VAL A 17 -11.75 15.98 -8.80
C VAL A 17 -10.69 16.74 -9.61
N THR A 18 -11.10 17.79 -10.34
CA THR A 18 -10.22 18.55 -11.26
C THR A 18 -9.75 19.90 -10.72
N LYS A 19 -10.31 20.36 -9.59
CA LYS A 19 -9.99 21.64 -8.95
C LYS A 19 -9.72 21.40 -7.48
N ASN A 20 -8.75 22.12 -6.90
CA ASN A 20 -8.40 22.04 -5.47
C ASN A 20 -7.95 20.65 -5.03
N LEU A 21 -7.19 19.95 -5.89
CA LEU A 21 -6.53 18.69 -5.55
C LEU A 21 -5.01 18.90 -5.52
N PRO A 22 -4.33 18.58 -4.41
CA PRO A 22 -4.92 18.09 -3.17
C PRO A 22 -5.66 19.17 -2.37
N PRO A 23 -6.57 18.80 -1.43
CA PRO A 23 -7.03 19.72 -0.39
C PRO A 23 -5.80 20.39 0.24
N ALA A 24 -5.87 21.69 0.54
CA ALA A 24 -4.73 22.44 1.08
C ALA A 24 -4.06 21.65 2.22
N GLY A 25 -2.79 21.24 2.00
CA GLY A 25 -1.99 20.47 2.96
C GLY A 25 -1.93 18.95 2.77
N MET A 26 -2.56 18.36 1.75
CA MET A 26 -2.48 16.91 1.48
C MET A 26 -1.66 16.56 0.23
N GLU A 27 -0.38 16.89 0.17
CA GLU A 27 0.46 16.49 -0.97
C GLU A 27 0.62 14.96 -1.07
N LEU A 28 0.84 14.45 -2.28
CA LEU A 28 1.22 13.05 -2.47
C LEU A 28 2.54 12.78 -1.77
N MET A 29 2.60 11.70 -1.00
CA MET A 29 3.81 11.31 -0.29
C MET A 29 4.82 10.73 -1.28
N LYS A 30 6.12 10.79 -0.95
CA LYS A 30 7.22 10.26 -1.79
C LYS A 30 7.04 8.78 -2.18
N HIS A 31 6.32 8.02 -1.36
CA HIS A 31 6.05 6.60 -1.55
C HIS A 31 4.71 6.31 -2.24
N ASP A 32 3.89 7.33 -2.52
CA ASP A 32 2.65 7.15 -3.27
C ASP A 32 2.96 6.88 -4.75
N VAL A 33 2.23 5.93 -5.33
CA VAL A 33 2.40 5.54 -6.72
C VAL A 33 1.34 6.26 -7.58
N PRO A 34 1.73 7.21 -8.45
CA PRO A 34 0.77 7.90 -9.27
C PRO A 34 0.32 7.03 -10.45
N VAL A 35 -0.95 7.17 -10.84
CA VAL A 35 -1.55 6.43 -11.96
C VAL A 35 -1.23 7.10 -13.30
N ASP A 36 -1.16 6.30 -14.36
CA ASP A 36 -0.93 6.78 -15.72
C ASP A 36 -2.26 7.04 -16.45
N ILE A 37 -3.29 6.23 -16.16
CA ILE A 37 -4.61 6.33 -16.80
C ILE A 37 -5.72 6.17 -15.75
N ILE A 38 -6.74 7.04 -15.84
CA ILE A 38 -7.96 6.96 -15.05
C ILE A 38 -9.12 6.67 -16.00
N VAL A 39 -9.80 5.56 -15.79
CA VAL A 39 -11.00 5.18 -16.55
C VAL A 39 -12.24 5.44 -15.69
N THR A 40 -13.21 6.15 -16.25
CA THR A 40 -14.55 6.29 -15.69
C THR A 40 -15.58 5.72 -16.66
N PRO A 41 -16.83 5.46 -16.22
CA PRO A 41 -17.88 5.01 -17.12
C PRO A 41 -18.10 5.91 -18.35
N THR A 42 -17.81 7.21 -18.23
CA THR A 42 -18.07 8.18 -19.32
C THR A 42 -16.83 8.57 -20.13
N ARG A 43 -15.61 8.32 -19.64
CA ARG A 43 -14.38 8.77 -20.32
C ARG A 43 -13.12 8.04 -19.86
N VAL A 44 -12.08 8.14 -20.68
CA VAL A 44 -10.71 7.74 -20.36
C VAL A 44 -9.85 9.01 -20.25
N ILE A 45 -9.11 9.13 -19.15
CA ILE A 45 -8.22 10.27 -18.87
C ILE A 45 -6.79 9.76 -18.85
N ILE A 46 -5.96 10.27 -19.76
CA ILE A 46 -4.51 10.04 -19.77
C ILE A 46 -3.86 11.15 -18.95
N VAL A 47 -3.13 10.78 -17.89
CA VAL A 47 -2.46 11.74 -17.01
C VAL A 47 -1.21 12.27 -17.71
N ASN A 48 -1.02 13.59 -17.73
CA ASN A 48 0.16 14.21 -18.35
C ASN A 48 1.45 13.79 -17.58
N PRO A 49 2.39 13.08 -18.21
CA PRO A 49 3.63 12.64 -17.56
C PRO A 49 4.49 13.79 -17.01
N GLU A 50 4.51 14.95 -17.65
CA GLU A 50 5.33 16.10 -17.25
C GLU A 50 4.82 16.78 -15.97
N LYS A 51 3.53 16.62 -15.67
CA LYS A 51 2.88 17.20 -14.48
C LYS A 51 2.70 16.19 -13.35
N ARG A 52 3.09 14.94 -13.57
CA ARG A 52 2.90 13.84 -12.62
C ARG A 52 4.13 13.71 -11.72
N TYR A 53 3.89 13.38 -10.45
CA TYR A 53 4.97 12.98 -9.55
C TYR A 53 5.73 11.75 -10.10
N PRO A 54 7.03 11.58 -9.81
CA PRO A 54 7.77 10.40 -10.23
C PRO A 54 7.21 9.14 -9.55
N LYS A 55 7.30 7.99 -10.24
CA LYS A 55 7.01 6.69 -9.61
C LYS A 55 8.12 6.40 -8.58
N PRO A 56 7.80 5.83 -7.41
CA PRO A 56 8.83 5.47 -6.45
C PRO A 56 9.72 4.34 -7.01
N THR A 57 11.03 4.44 -6.76
CA THR A 57 12.05 3.55 -7.35
C THR A 57 12.46 2.39 -6.44
N GLY A 58 11.74 2.18 -5.34
CA GLY A 58 12.03 1.12 -4.38
C GLY A 58 11.54 1.42 -2.98
N ILE A 59 12.17 0.77 -2.00
CA ILE A 59 11.89 0.97 -0.58
C ILE A 59 12.70 2.15 -0.08
N TYR A 60 12.02 3.16 0.48
CA TYR A 60 12.65 4.27 1.20
C TYR A 60 12.87 3.86 2.65
N TRP A 61 14.02 3.24 2.92
CA TRP A 61 14.37 2.73 4.24
C TRP A 61 14.43 3.82 5.31
N GLU A 62 14.80 5.03 4.91
CA GLU A 62 14.85 6.21 5.76
C GLU A 62 13.48 6.66 6.29
N LEU A 63 12.39 6.25 5.63
CA LEU A 63 11.01 6.57 6.04
C LEU A 63 10.38 5.47 6.92
N LEU A 64 11.10 4.37 7.16
CA LEU A 64 10.61 3.28 8.01
C LEU A 64 10.99 3.54 9.46
N SER A 65 9.98 3.77 10.31
CA SER A 65 10.14 3.71 11.76
C SER A 65 10.62 2.32 12.19
N LYS A 66 11.34 2.28 13.31
CA LYS A 66 11.82 1.02 13.88
C LYS A 66 10.67 0.07 14.17
N GLU A 67 9.55 0.59 14.66
CA GLU A 67 8.35 -0.19 14.96
C GLU A 67 7.75 -0.84 13.70
N LYS A 68 7.64 -0.09 12.59
CA LYS A 68 7.15 -0.65 11.30
C LYS A 68 8.07 -1.75 10.80
N PHE A 69 9.36 -1.50 10.82
CA PHE A 69 10.36 -2.46 10.35
C PHE A 69 10.34 -3.76 11.19
N ASP A 70 10.22 -3.64 12.51
CA ASP A 70 10.17 -4.78 13.42
C ASP A 70 8.88 -5.60 13.27
N GLN A 71 7.75 -4.95 12.95
CA GLN A 71 6.47 -5.64 12.72
C GLN A 71 6.37 -6.33 11.35
N ILE A 72 6.96 -5.75 10.29
CA ILE A 72 6.79 -6.26 8.93
C ILE A 72 7.94 -7.22 8.58
N LYS A 73 7.69 -8.54 8.74
CA LYS A 73 8.71 -9.57 8.58
C LYS A 73 9.41 -9.58 7.21
N VAL A 74 8.68 -9.29 6.13
CA VAL A 74 9.25 -9.27 4.77
C VAL A 74 10.32 -8.19 4.62
N LEU A 75 10.17 -7.03 5.27
CA LEU A 75 11.17 -5.95 5.22
C LEU A 75 12.49 -6.38 5.85
N GLN A 76 12.45 -7.15 6.95
CA GLN A 76 13.65 -7.69 7.60
C GLN A 76 14.43 -8.65 6.69
N ASN A 77 13.71 -9.51 5.97
CA ASN A 77 14.33 -10.45 5.04
C ASN A 77 14.93 -9.70 3.85
N LEU A 78 14.19 -8.76 3.27
CA LEU A 78 14.65 -7.94 2.16
C LEU A 78 15.90 -7.13 2.52
N LYS A 79 15.92 -6.50 3.70
CA LYS A 79 17.09 -5.76 4.19
C LYS A 79 18.33 -6.66 4.24
N LYS A 80 18.24 -7.82 4.91
CA LYS A 80 19.33 -8.78 5.03
C LYS A 80 19.84 -9.27 3.67
N ASP A 81 18.92 -9.55 2.75
CA ASP A 81 19.27 -10.04 1.42
C ASP A 81 19.99 -8.96 0.60
N ILE A 82 19.56 -7.70 0.72
CA ILE A 82 20.20 -6.57 0.05
C ILE A 82 21.58 -6.31 0.64
N GLU A 83 21.71 -6.21 1.97
CA GLU A 83 23.00 -6.00 2.66
C GLU A 83 24.01 -7.12 2.32
N LYS A 84 23.55 -8.37 2.23
CA LYS A 84 24.40 -9.49 1.82
C LYS A 84 24.87 -9.38 0.36
N LYS A 85 24.03 -8.87 -0.53
CA LYS A 85 24.34 -8.74 -1.97
C LYS A 85 25.23 -7.54 -2.27
N THR A 86 25.00 -6.40 -1.61
CA THR A 86 25.70 -5.14 -1.87
C THR A 86 26.90 -4.94 -0.95
N GLY A 87 26.94 -5.63 0.19
CA GLY A 87 27.95 -5.42 1.25
C GLY A 87 27.76 -4.09 2.00
N GLN A 88 26.71 -3.34 1.71
CA GLN A 88 26.42 -2.04 2.33
C GLN A 88 25.31 -2.21 3.36
N MET A 89 25.51 -1.64 4.54
CA MET A 89 24.49 -1.60 5.59
C MET A 89 23.41 -0.58 5.23
N ILE A 90 22.14 -0.94 5.46
CA ILE A 90 21.00 -0.06 5.20
C ILE A 90 20.55 0.57 6.51
N GLU A 91 20.46 1.89 6.53
CA GLU A 91 19.93 2.64 7.67
C GLU A 91 18.40 2.76 7.59
N ILE A 92 17.74 2.60 8.73
CA ILE A 92 16.29 2.80 8.87
C ILE A 92 16.02 4.17 9.50
N GLY A 93 14.82 4.69 9.30
CA GLY A 93 14.39 5.95 9.90
C GLY A 93 14.48 5.94 11.43
N THR A 94 14.80 7.10 12.01
CA THR A 94 14.90 7.31 13.47
C THR A 94 13.57 7.70 14.11
N GLU A 95 12.53 7.88 13.31
CA GLU A 95 11.22 8.32 13.78
C GLU A 95 10.53 7.21 14.60
N VAL A 96 9.99 7.60 15.75
CA VAL A 96 9.24 6.70 16.63
C VAL A 96 7.77 6.82 16.29
N GLU A 97 7.12 5.68 16.00
CA GLU A 97 5.73 5.65 15.58
C GLU A 97 4.88 4.72 16.46
N ALA A 98 3.77 5.25 16.98
CA ALA A 98 2.79 4.46 17.72
C ALA A 98 1.89 3.69 16.74
N LEU A 99 2.25 2.44 16.45
CA LEU A 99 1.47 1.59 15.55
C LEU A 99 0.23 0.99 16.24
N PRO A 100 -0.89 0.84 15.51
CA PRO A 100 -2.05 0.12 16.03
C PRO A 100 -1.69 -1.35 16.31
N PRO A 101 -2.43 -2.03 17.21
CA PRO A 101 -2.18 -3.43 17.50
C PRO A 101 -2.40 -4.29 16.25
N LEU A 102 -1.55 -5.30 16.08
CA LEU A 102 -1.72 -6.28 15.01
C LEU A 102 -3.04 -7.05 15.19
N ALA A 103 -3.77 -7.21 14.10
CA ALA A 103 -5.00 -7.99 14.09
C ALA A 103 -4.71 -9.41 14.58
N LYS A 104 -5.33 -9.81 15.70
CA LYS A 104 -5.25 -11.18 16.20
C LYS A 104 -6.19 -12.04 15.36
N ARG A 105 -5.62 -12.86 14.48
CA ARG A 105 -6.39 -13.93 13.85
C ARG A 105 -6.78 -14.91 14.95
N GLY A 106 -8.04 -14.93 15.34
CA GLY A 106 -8.55 -15.91 16.29
C GLY A 106 -8.25 -17.32 15.78
N GLN A 107 -7.75 -18.20 16.65
CA GLN A 107 -7.72 -19.63 16.33
C GLN A 107 -9.16 -20.03 15.99
N GLY A 108 -9.39 -20.50 14.77
CA GLY A 108 -10.71 -20.86 14.28
C GLY A 108 -11.42 -21.75 15.29
N GLY A 109 -12.49 -21.24 15.90
CA GLY A 109 -13.42 -22.07 16.64
C GLY A 109 -13.90 -23.16 15.69
N LYS A 110 -13.72 -24.42 16.08
CA LYS A 110 -14.39 -25.55 15.43
C LYS A 110 -15.87 -25.21 15.35
N GLY A 111 -16.35 -24.86 14.16
CA GLY A 111 -17.78 -24.74 13.89
C GLY A 111 -18.42 -26.07 14.23
N GLY A 112 -19.19 -26.11 15.31
CA GLY A 112 -19.99 -27.26 15.68
C GLY A 112 -20.94 -27.56 14.52
N ARG A 113 -20.88 -28.78 14.02
CA ARG A 113 -21.94 -29.33 13.15
C ARG A 113 -23.25 -29.15 13.90
N GLY A 114 -24.13 -28.30 13.38
CA GLY A 114 -25.52 -28.27 13.80
C GLY A 114 -26.10 -29.66 13.54
N SER A 115 -26.32 -30.41 14.62
CA SER A 115 -27.08 -31.64 14.58
C SER A 115 -28.53 -31.27 14.27
N ASP A 116 -28.97 -31.65 13.08
CA ASP A 116 -30.38 -31.89 12.77
C ASP A 116 -31.05 -32.63 13.92
N LEU A 117 -31.94 -31.95 14.64
CA LEU A 117 -32.96 -32.52 15.53
C LEU A 117 -33.94 -31.40 15.90
N ASN A 118 -35.01 -31.22 15.13
CA ASN A 118 -36.31 -31.64 15.64
C ASN A 118 -37.39 -31.75 14.55
N ARG A 119 -38.14 -32.83 14.69
CA ARG A 119 -39.26 -33.33 13.91
C ARG A 119 -40.54 -32.92 14.64
N LYS A 120 -41.63 -32.65 13.90
CA LYS A 120 -43.04 -32.51 14.37
C LYS A 120 -43.35 -31.13 14.99
N ARG A 121 -44.43 -30.42 14.67
CA ARG A 121 -45.74 -30.76 14.10
C ARG A 121 -46.20 -29.67 13.14
#